data_AF-A0A6G0Z2R0-F1
#
_entry.id   AF-A0A6G0Z2R0-F1
#
_cell.length_a   1.000
_cell.length_b   1.000
_cell.length_c   1.000
_cell.angle_alpha   90.00
_cell.angle_beta   90.00
_cell.angle_gamma   90.00
#
_symmetry.space_group_name_H-M   'P 1'
#
loop_
_entity.id
_entity.type
_entity.pdbx_description
1 polymer ?
#
loop_
_entity_poly.entity_id
_entity_poly.type
_entity_poly.pdbx_seq_one_letter_code
_entity_poly.pdbx_strand_id
1 'polypeptide(L)'
;MMWCPDNVKIFKSITSLNDMKLFQSDLSSFNKWCILNGLSLNIDKCQLVTYSKKHNPSHFNYRISDINLHHSPLIKDLGIVFDSKLLFNAYVLEMN
;
A
#
# COMPACT_ATOMS: atom_id res chain seq x y z
N MET A 1 3.97 1.19 0.26
CA MET A 1 3.42 0.07 1.06
C MET A 1 2.00 -0.18 0.62
N MET A 2 1.66 -1.41 0.28
CA MET A 2 0.27 -1.84 0.08
C MET A 2 -0.24 -2.48 1.37
N TRP A 3 -1.48 -2.16 1.75
CA TRP A 3 -2.19 -2.71 2.90
C TRP A 3 -3.54 -3.24 2.42
N CYS A 4 -3.80 -4.52 2.64
CA CYS A 4 -5.12 -5.11 2.43
C CYS A 4 -5.70 -5.51 3.79
N PRO A 5 -6.97 -5.19 4.09
CA PRO A 5 -7.60 -5.47 5.39
C PRO A 5 -7.57 -6.95 5.79
N ASP A 6 -7.48 -7.86 4.81
CA ASP A 6 -7.47 -9.31 5.02
C ASP A 6 -6.09 -9.88 5.42
N ASN A 7 -5.27 -9.08 6.11
CA ASN A 7 -3.96 -9.39 6.72
C ASN A 7 -2.71 -9.35 5.83
N VAL A 8 -2.76 -8.78 4.64
CA VAL A 8 -1.57 -8.68 3.78
C VAL A 8 -1.00 -7.27 3.78
N LYS A 9 0.30 -7.16 4.07
CA LYS A 9 1.07 -5.92 3.93
C LYS A 9 2.30 -6.20 3.07
N ILE A 10 2.52 -5.40 2.04
CA ILE A 10 3.70 -5.49 1.17
C ILE A 10 4.42 -4.15 1.17
N PHE A 11 5.70 -4.15 1.49
CA PHE A 11 6.53 -2.96 1.56
C PHE A 11 7.80 -3.13 0.73
N LYS A 12 8.26 -2.02 0.14
CA LYS A 12 9.52 -1.94 -0.60
C LYS A 12 10.08 -0.53 -0.43
N SER A 13 11.40 -0.43 -0.25
CA SER A 13 12.10 0.85 -0.33
C SER A 13 12.20 1.27 -1.79
N ILE A 14 11.85 2.52 -2.09
CA ILE A 14 11.83 3.07 -3.45
C ILE A 14 12.76 4.28 -3.49
N THR A 15 13.88 4.13 -4.18
CA THR A 15 14.85 5.21 -4.40
C THR A 15 14.93 5.64 -5.87
N SER A 16 14.46 4.78 -6.78
CA SER A 16 14.51 4.96 -8.22
C SER A 16 13.22 4.54 -8.91
N LEU A 17 13.07 4.92 -10.18
CA LEU A 17 11.99 4.42 -11.06
C LEU A 17 12.09 2.91 -11.27
N ASN A 18 13.30 2.34 -11.25
CA ASN A 18 13.48 0.90 -11.36
C ASN A 18 12.87 0.16 -10.16
N ASP A 19 13.04 0.71 -8.95
CA ASP A 19 12.44 0.13 -7.74
C ASP A 19 10.91 0.13 -7.81
N MET A 20 10.31 1.16 -8.43
CA MET A 20 8.85 1.20 -8.67
C MET A 20 8.43 0.08 -9.62
N LYS A 21 9.15 -0.11 -10.74
CA LYS A 21 8.87 -1.22 -11.67
C LYS A 21 9.03 -2.58 -10.99
N LEU A 22 10.05 -2.74 -10.16
CA LEU A 22 10.24 -3.96 -9.36
C LEU A 22 9.10 -4.17 -8.37
N PHE A 23 8.65 -3.12 -7.67
CA PHE A 23 7.49 -3.24 -6.78
C PHE A 23 6.22 -3.64 -7.53
N GLN A 24 5.98 -3.09 -8.72
CA GLN A 24 4.87 -3.52 -9.57
C GLN A 24 5.00 -5.01 -9.95
N SER A 25 6.21 -5.49 -10.27
CA SER A 25 6.46 -6.91 -10.54
C SER A 25 6.22 -7.80 -9.32
N ASP A 26 6.60 -7.33 -8.12
CA ASP A 26 6.36 -8.02 -6.86
C ASP A 26 4.85 -8.16 -6.61
N LEU A 27 4.07 -7.10 -6.82
CA LEU A 27 2.60 -7.12 -6.71
C LEU A 27 1.96 -8.11 -7.70
N SER A 28 2.42 -8.12 -8.96
CA SER A 28 1.94 -9.07 -9.97
C SER A 28 2.26 -10.52 -9.60
N SER A 29 3.47 -10.76 -9.09
CA SER A 29 3.91 -12.10 -8.67
C SER A 29 3.14 -12.58 -7.44
N PHE A 30 2.91 -11.68 -6.48
CA PHE A 30 2.09 -11.95 -5.31
C PHE A 30 0.66 -12.32 -5.67
N ASN A 31 0.02 -11.55 -6.56
CA ASN A 31 -1.32 -11.85 -7.06
C ASN A 31 -1.39 -13.21 -7.75
N LYS A 32 -0.40 -13.53 -8.59
CA LYS A 32 -0.30 -14.85 -9.22
C LYS A 32 -0.18 -15.96 -8.18
N TRP A 33 0.63 -15.76 -7.14
CA TRP A 33 0.75 -16.72 -6.04
C TRP A 33 -0.58 -16.90 -5.30
N CYS A 34 -1.31 -15.83 -5.00
CA CYS A 34 -2.64 -15.92 -4.39
C CYS A 34 -3.58 -16.78 -5.23
N ILE A 35 -3.69 -16.49 -6.53
CA ILE A 35 -4.55 -17.25 -7.46
C ILE A 35 -4.17 -18.73 -7.49
N LEU A 36 -2.87 -19.05 -7.57
CA LEU A 36 -2.38 -20.44 -7.59
C LEU A 36 -2.67 -21.20 -6.29
N ASN A 37 -2.80 -20.49 -5.17
CA ASN A 37 -3.13 -21.07 -3.86
C ASN A 37 -4.63 -20.97 -3.52
N GLY A 38 -5.49 -20.60 -4.49
CA GLY A 38 -6.93 -20.47 -4.27
C GLY A 38 -7.33 -19.29 -3.37
N LEU A 39 -6.45 -18.31 -3.19
CA LEU A 39 -6.72 -17.09 -2.44
C LEU A 39 -7.23 -16.00 -3.39
N SER A 40 -8.26 -15.27 -2.95
CA SER A 40 -8.77 -14.09 -3.65
C SER A 40 -8.44 -12.84 -2.83
N LEU A 41 -7.81 -11.85 -3.49
CA LEU A 41 -7.52 -10.55 -2.89
C LEU A 41 -8.71 -9.62 -3.10
N ASN A 42 -9.17 -8.96 -2.04
CA ASN A 42 -10.13 -7.87 -2.16
C ASN A 42 -9.40 -6.57 -2.55
N ILE A 43 -9.01 -6.47 -3.83
CA ILE A 43 -8.19 -5.38 -4.35
C ILE A 43 -8.88 -4.02 -4.13
N ASP A 44 -10.21 -3.96 -4.21
CA ASP A 44 -10.99 -2.74 -4.01
C ASP A 44 -10.86 -2.17 -2.60
N LYS A 45 -10.57 -3.02 -1.61
CA LYS A 45 -10.32 -2.61 -0.23
C LYS A 45 -8.84 -2.40 0.08
N CYS A 46 -7.94 -2.78 -0.83
CA CYS A 46 -6.51 -2.58 -0.64
C CYS A 46 -6.14 -1.10 -0.82
N GLN A 47 -5.33 -0.60 0.09
CA GLN A 47 -4.83 0.76 0.10
C GLN A 47 -3.33 0.78 -0.20
N LEU A 48 -2.89 1.82 -0.88
CA LEU A 48 -1.49 2.07 -1.14
C LEU A 48 -1.08 3.37 -0.44
N VAL A 49 0.01 3.34 0.33
CA VAL A 49 0.60 4.55 0.91
C VAL A 49 2.07 4.64 0.52
N THR A 50 2.48 5.86 0.20
CA THR A 50 3.89 6.19 -0.01
C THR A 50 4.37 6.98 1.19
N TYR A 51 5.31 6.41 1.96
CA TYR A 51 5.94 7.12 3.04
C TYR A 51 7.17 7.87 2.54
N SER A 52 7.21 9.18 2.74
CA SER A 52 8.37 9.99 2.35
C SER A 52 8.49 11.27 3.17
N LYS A 53 9.74 11.68 3.43
CA LYS A 53 10.06 13.02 3.93
C LYS A 53 10.23 14.05 2.80
N LYS A 54 10.20 13.62 1.53
CA LYS A 54 10.29 14.53 0.38
C LYS A 54 9.02 15.37 0.28
N HIS A 55 9.16 16.65 -0.07
CA HIS A 55 8.01 17.54 -0.30
C HIS A 55 7.09 17.01 -1.41
N ASN A 56 7.68 16.52 -2.50
CA ASN A 56 6.98 15.93 -3.64
C ASN A 56 7.46 14.49 -3.85
N PRO A 57 6.88 13.50 -3.17
CA PRO A 57 7.18 12.10 -3.44
C PRO A 57 6.76 11.72 -4.85
N SER A 58 7.53 10.84 -5.48
CA SER A 58 7.20 10.31 -6.79
C SER A 58 5.96 9.41 -6.69
N HIS A 59 4.93 9.74 -7.46
CA HIS A 59 3.73 8.92 -7.57
C HIS A 59 3.89 7.92 -8.71
N PHE A 60 3.55 6.67 -8.42
CA PHE A 60 3.49 5.60 -9.41
C PHE A 60 2.13 4.92 -9.28
N ASN A 61 1.47 4.72 -10.41
CA ASN A 61 0.16 4.08 -10.47
C ASN A 61 0.35 2.57 -10.50
N TYR A 62 0.37 1.97 -9.31
CA TYR A 62 0.45 0.53 -9.16
C TYR A 62 -0.92 -0.10 -9.42
N ARG A 63 -0.90 -1.30 -10.00
CA ARG A 63 -2.08 -2.09 -10.29
C ARG A 63 -1.92 -3.54 -9.85
N ILE A 64 -3.02 -4.18 -9.52
CA ILE A 64 -3.09 -5.63 -9.36
C ILE A 64 -4.14 -6.14 -10.34
N SER A 65 -3.74 -7.10 -11.17
CA SER A 65 -4.50 -7.47 -12.37
C SER A 65 -4.75 -6.21 -13.23
N ASP A 66 -6.01 -5.81 -13.40
CA ASP A 66 -6.41 -4.62 -14.17
C ASP A 66 -6.96 -3.48 -13.29
N ILE A 67 -6.85 -3.60 -11.97
CA ILE A 67 -7.38 -2.62 -11.01
C ILE A 67 -6.23 -1.76 -10.47
N ASN A 68 -6.38 -0.44 -10.59
CA ASN A 68 -5.45 0.51 -10.00
C ASN A 68 -5.61 0.55 -8.48
N LEU A 69 -4.50 0.48 -7.75
CA LEU A 69 -4.51 0.62 -6.31
C LEU A 69 -4.81 2.06 -5.91
N HIS A 70 -5.70 2.22 -4.93
CA HIS A 70 -6.06 3.53 -4.39
C HIS A 70 -4.94 4.06 -3.49
N HIS A 71 -4.35 5.20 -3.86
CA HIS A 71 -3.41 5.92 -2.99
C HIS A 71 -4.17 6.57 -1.84
N SER A 72 -3.85 6.18 -0.61
CA SER A 72 -4.39 6.80 0.60
C SER A 72 -3.29 7.56 1.34
N PRO A 73 -3.49 8.86 1.66
CA PRO A 73 -2.54 9.63 2.46
C PRO A 73 -2.55 9.23 3.94
N LEU A 74 -3.59 8.50 4.37
CA LEU A 74 -3.80 8.02 5.73
C LEU A 74 -4.10 6.52 5.69
N ILE A 75 -3.44 5.74 6.54
CA ILE A 75 -3.78 4.33 6.76
C ILE A 75 -4.07 4.11 8.24
N LYS A 76 -5.19 3.46 8.55
CA LYS A 76 -5.50 2.98 9.89
C LYS A 76 -5.05 1.53 10.03
N ASP A 77 -4.16 1.27 10.98
CA ASP A 77 -3.60 -0.05 11.22
C ASP A 77 -3.57 -0.31 12.73
N LEU A 78 -4.26 -1.37 13.17
CA LEU A 78 -4.41 -1.73 14.59
C LEU A 78 -4.90 -0.59 15.49
N GLY A 79 -5.78 0.28 14.97
CA GLY A 79 -6.31 1.43 15.72
C GLY A 79 -5.45 2.69 15.65
N ILE A 80 -4.23 2.61 15.11
CA ILE A 80 -3.34 3.75 14.93
C ILE A 80 -3.48 4.29 13.51
N VAL A 81 -3.55 5.61 13.36
CA VAL A 81 -3.58 6.29 12.05
C VAL A 81 -2.18 6.78 11.71
N PHE A 82 -1.69 6.39 10.53
CA PHE A 82 -0.40 6.80 9.99
C PHE A 82 -0.59 7.73 8.78
N ASP A 83 0.13 8.84 8.75
CA ASP A 83 0.19 9.71 7.57
C ASP A 83 1.35 9.36 6.63
N SER A 84 1.29 9.85 5.38
CA SER A 84 2.34 9.68 4.37
C SER A 84 3.72 10.24 4.75
N LYS A 85 3.83 11.04 5.83
CA LYS A 85 5.12 11.51 6.36
C LYS A 85 5.66 10.59 7.46
N LEU A 86 4.89 9.55 7.82
CA LEU A 86 5.16 8.64 8.92
C LEU A 86 5.28 9.41 10.24
N LEU A 87 4.59 10.55 10.33
CA LEU A 87 4.48 11.28 11.58
C LEU A 87 3.46 10.53 12.43
N PHE A 88 3.88 10.17 13.65
CA PHE A 88 2.99 9.76 14.72
C PHE A 88 2.25 11.00 15.24
N ASN A 89 1.46 11.65 14.37
CA ASN A 89 0.39 12.49 14.86
C ASN A 89 -0.65 11.51 15.41
N ALA A 90 -0.49 11.12 16.67
CA ALA A 90 -1.36 10.22 17.40
C ALA A 90 -2.74 10.87 17.56
N TYR A 91 -3.49 10.95 16.47
CA TYR A 91 -4.92 11.17 16.52
C TYR A 91 -5.52 9.83 16.94
N VAL A 92 -5.60 9.61 18.24
CA VAL A 92 -6.60 8.72 18.81
C VAL A 92 -7.94 9.41 18.55
N LEU A 93 -8.42 9.34 17.31
CA LEU A 93 -9.84 9.57 17.03
C LEU A 93 -10.56 8.29 17.44
N GLU A 94 -10.64 8.09 18.75
CA GLU A 94 -11.85 7.52 19.34
C GLU A 94 -12.90 8.61 19.21
N MET A 95 -13.87 8.41 18.32
CA MET A 95 -15.14 9.10 18.41
C MET A 95 -16.24 8.05 18.37
N ASN A 96 -16.92 7.96 19.52
CA ASN A 96 -18.31 7.55 19.78
C ASN A 96 -19.09 6.95 18.60
#